data_AF-A0A529FC47-F1
#
_entry.id   AF-A0A529FC47-F1
#
_cell.length_a   1.000
_cell.length_b   1.000
_cell.length_c   1.000
_cell.angle_alpha   90.00
_cell.angle_beta   90.00
_cell.angle_gamma   90.00
#
_symmetry.space_group_name_H-M   'P 1'
#
loop_
_entity.id
_entity.type
_entity.pdbx_description
1 polymer ?
#
loop_
_entity_poly.entity_id
_entity_poly.type
_entity_poly.pdbx_seq_one_letter_code
_entity_poly.pdbx_strand_id
1 'polypeptide(L)'
;VLHKASGKSVTYGEVAASASAMPPPAEVRLKDKADWKLLGKPQKRVDMLAKVTGAPIFGIDVRLPEMLYGTVKMSPRFWSKPVSADLSKAAKMPGVVKIVPIETSYGHGFGVIAENTWAAFRAAEAIEA
;
A
#
# COMPACT_ATOMS: atom_id res chain seq x y z
N VAL A 1 -4.62 -26.21 11.43
CA VAL A 1 -5.14 -27.56 11.15
C VAL A 1 -5.27 -28.32 12.46
N LEU A 2 -6.47 -28.82 12.80
CA LEU A 2 -6.75 -29.52 14.06
C LEU A 2 -7.13 -30.98 13.76
N HIS A 3 -6.43 -31.92 14.39
CA HIS A 3 -6.81 -33.32 14.38
C HIS A 3 -7.71 -33.61 15.60
N LYS A 4 -9.03 -33.58 15.37
CA LYS A 4 -10.05 -33.64 16.44
C LYS A 4 -9.90 -34.85 17.38
N ALA A 5 -9.53 -36.02 16.86
CA ALA A 5 -9.47 -37.24 17.65
C ALA A 5 -8.29 -37.29 18.64
N SER A 6 -7.17 -36.64 18.32
CA SER A 6 -5.99 -36.61 19.21
C SER A 6 -5.78 -35.27 19.90
N GLY A 7 -6.59 -34.25 19.58
CA GLY A 7 -6.44 -32.88 20.06
C GLY A 7 -5.19 -32.14 19.53
N LYS A 8 -4.34 -32.80 18.73
CA LYS A 8 -3.14 -32.19 18.17
C LYS A 8 -3.50 -31.14 17.12
N SER A 9 -2.78 -30.02 17.13
CA SER A 9 -2.93 -28.96 16.14
C SER A 9 -1.58 -28.51 15.61
N VAL A 10 -1.57 -28.14 14.33
CA VAL A 10 -0.45 -27.46 13.66
C VAL A 10 -0.99 -26.22 12.94
N THR A 11 -0.14 -25.24 12.69
CA THR A 11 -0.44 -24.11 11.81
C THR A 11 -0.60 -24.57 10.36
N TYR A 12 -1.21 -23.74 9.52
CA TYR A 12 -1.28 -24.04 8.08
C TYR A 12 0.10 -24.04 7.41
N GLY A 13 1.01 -23.17 7.87
CA GLY A 13 2.36 -23.04 7.29
C GLY A 13 3.20 -24.31 7.47
N GLU A 14 3.09 -24.98 8.62
CA GLU A 14 3.85 -26.21 8.93
C GLU A 14 3.53 -27.37 7.98
N VAL A 15 2.36 -27.39 7.34
CA VAL A 15 1.96 -28.46 6.42
C VAL A 15 1.99 -28.04 4.95
N ALA A 16 2.14 -26.75 4.65
CA ALA A 16 2.01 -26.21 3.30
C ALA A 16 3.08 -26.76 2.35
N ALA A 17 4.34 -26.82 2.80
CA ALA A 17 5.44 -27.31 1.97
C ALA A 17 5.27 -28.80 1.62
N SER A 18 4.96 -29.65 2.61
CA SER A 18 4.70 -31.08 2.36
C SER A 18 3.50 -31.31 1.45
N ALA A 19 2.41 -30.54 1.63
CA ALA A 19 1.23 -30.63 0.78
C ALA A 19 1.53 -30.24 -0.69
N SER A 20 2.41 -29.25 -0.92
CA SER A 20 2.77 -28.82 -2.28
C SER A 20 3.53 -29.87 -3.09
N ALA A 21 4.17 -30.84 -2.43
CA ALA A 21 4.87 -31.94 -3.09
C ALA A 21 3.93 -33.12 -3.42
N MET A 22 2.69 -33.11 -2.93
CA MET A 22 1.71 -34.16 -3.20
C MET A 22 1.07 -33.93 -4.57
N PRO A 23 0.82 -34.99 -5.35
CA PRO A 23 0.08 -34.85 -6.60
C PRO A 23 -1.34 -34.35 -6.31
N PRO A 24 -1.90 -33.46 -7.14
CA PRO A 24 -3.28 -33.03 -7.00
C PRO A 24 -4.22 -34.24 -7.17
N PRO A 25 -5.38 -34.26 -6.48
CA PRO A 25 -6.37 -35.32 -6.66
C PRO A 25 -6.82 -35.39 -8.13
N ALA A 26 -6.85 -36.61 -8.69
CA ALA A 26 -7.32 -36.84 -10.06
C ALA A 26 -8.83 -36.54 -10.21
N GLU A 27 -9.58 -36.74 -9.13
CA GLU A 27 -11.01 -36.44 -9.05
C GLU A 27 -11.29 -35.50 -7.87
N VAL A 28 -12.03 -34.43 -8.13
CA VAL A 28 -12.45 -33.47 -7.11
C VAL A 28 -13.97 -33.52 -6.98
N ARG A 29 -14.46 -34.10 -5.89
CA ARG A 29 -15.88 -34.04 -5.55
C ARG A 29 -16.20 -32.71 -4.89
N LEU A 30 -17.09 -31.93 -5.51
CA LEU A 30 -17.61 -30.71 -4.92
C LEU A 30 -18.53 -31.03 -3.74
N LYS A 31 -18.61 -30.10 -2.77
CA LYS A 31 -19.59 -30.21 -1.67
C LYS A 31 -21.00 -30.04 -2.23
N ASP A 32 -21.89 -30.92 -1.81
CA ASP A 32 -23.31 -30.83 -2.13
C ASP A 32 -23.88 -29.51 -1.62
N LYS A 33 -24.86 -28.94 -2.33
CA LYS A 33 -25.46 -27.64 -1.97
C LYS A 33 -26.00 -27.63 -0.54
N ALA A 34 -26.51 -28.77 -0.07
CA ALA A 34 -27.01 -28.95 1.29
C ALA A 34 -25.92 -28.75 2.37
N ASP A 35 -24.65 -29.00 2.04
CA ASP A 35 -23.51 -28.85 2.95
C ASP A 35 -22.88 -27.46 2.90
N TRP A 36 -23.43 -26.54 2.11
CA TRP A 36 -22.91 -25.19 2.00
C TRP A 36 -23.19 -24.38 3.27
N LYS A 37 -22.11 -23.99 3.95
CA LYS A 37 -22.20 -23.15 5.15
C LYS A 37 -22.38 -21.69 4.82
N LEU A 38 -21.61 -21.17 3.85
CA LEU A 38 -21.50 -19.74 3.53
C LEU A 38 -22.06 -19.37 2.14
N LEU A 39 -21.92 -20.25 1.14
CA LEU A 39 -22.37 -19.97 -0.23
C LEU A 39 -23.88 -19.74 -0.28
N GLY A 40 -24.30 -18.72 -1.01
CA GLY A 40 -25.71 -18.33 -1.17
C GLY A 40 -26.32 -17.59 0.03
N LYS A 41 -25.54 -17.32 1.10
CA LYS A 41 -26.03 -16.62 2.29
C LYS A 41 -25.38 -15.24 2.43
N PRO A 42 -26.13 -14.19 2.80
CA PRO A 42 -25.55 -12.88 3.08
C PRO A 42 -24.57 -12.99 4.25
N GLN A 43 -23.36 -12.47 4.07
CA GLN A 43 -22.33 -12.43 5.10
C GLN A 43 -22.10 -11.00 5.56
N LYS A 44 -21.95 -10.82 6.87
CA LYS A 44 -21.49 -9.53 7.40
C LYS A 44 -20.03 -9.34 7.01
N ARG A 45 -19.76 -8.24 6.33
CA ARG A 45 -18.39 -7.81 6.02
C ARG A 45 -17.70 -7.33 7.29
N VAL A 46 -16.52 -7.88 7.56
CA VAL A 46 -15.71 -7.57 8.75
C VAL A 46 -15.23 -6.12 8.78
N ASP A 47 -15.10 -5.48 7.63
CA ASP A 47 -14.60 -4.10 7.47
C ASP A 47 -15.70 -3.03 7.45
N MET A 48 -16.98 -3.41 7.45
CA MET A 48 -18.08 -2.46 7.23
C MET A 48 -18.24 -1.46 8.37
N LEU A 49 -18.17 -1.91 9.62
CA LEU A 49 -18.44 -1.04 10.77
C LEU A 49 -17.47 0.15 10.79
N ALA A 50 -16.18 -0.11 10.62
CA ALA A 50 -15.15 0.93 10.58
C ALA A 50 -15.37 1.93 9.44
N LYS A 51 -15.77 1.44 8.26
CA LYS A 51 -16.04 2.30 7.08
C LYS A 51 -17.24 3.22 7.26
N VAL A 52 -18.35 2.71 7.81
CA VAL A 52 -19.58 3.50 7.95
C VAL A 52 -19.58 4.43 9.15
N THR A 53 -18.64 4.24 10.08
CA THR A 53 -18.47 5.10 11.27
C THR A 53 -17.36 6.13 11.13
N GLY A 54 -16.63 6.14 10.01
CA GLY A 54 -15.52 7.07 9.78
C GLY A 54 -14.27 6.77 10.62
N ALA A 55 -14.05 5.50 10.98
CA ALA A 55 -12.83 5.12 11.69
C ALA A 55 -11.58 5.34 10.81
N PRO A 56 -10.43 5.73 11.40
CA PRO A 56 -9.20 6.06 10.67
C PRO A 56 -8.46 4.81 10.22
N ILE A 57 -9.01 4.11 9.24
CA ILE A 57 -8.50 2.81 8.76
C ILE A 57 -7.72 2.92 7.44
N PHE A 58 -7.59 4.12 6.87
CA PHE A 58 -6.85 4.34 5.65
C PHE A 58 -5.48 4.96 5.95
N GLY A 59 -4.50 4.69 5.08
CA GLY A 59 -3.14 5.20 5.27
C GLY A 59 -3.05 6.73 5.36
N ILE A 60 -3.97 7.46 4.74
CA ILE A 60 -4.02 8.93 4.80
C ILE A 60 -4.46 9.47 6.18
N ASP A 61 -5.15 8.63 6.96
CA ASP A 61 -5.61 8.96 8.31
C ASP A 61 -4.47 8.85 9.33
N VAL A 62 -3.35 8.21 8.95
CA VAL A 62 -2.18 8.04 9.81
C VAL A 62 -1.54 9.39 10.10
N ARG A 63 -1.25 9.61 11.38
CA ARG A 63 -0.50 10.75 11.91
C ARG A 63 0.50 10.21 12.94
N LEU A 64 1.78 10.46 12.71
CA LEU A 64 2.85 10.11 13.64
C LEU A 64 3.45 11.39 14.26
N PRO A 65 4.02 11.33 15.47
CA PRO A 65 4.86 12.41 15.98
C PRO A 65 5.96 12.73 14.97
N GLU A 66 6.19 14.02 14.73
CA GLU A 66 7.26 14.52 13.85
C GLU A 66 7.15 14.02 12.38
N MET A 67 5.96 13.61 11.96
CA MET A 67 5.73 13.12 10.60
C MET A 67 5.97 14.21 9.55
N LEU A 68 6.82 13.90 8.58
CA LEU A 68 7.01 14.70 7.38
C LEU A 68 6.09 14.22 6.24
N TYR A 69 5.78 15.13 5.33
CA TYR A 69 4.88 14.94 4.21
C TYR A 69 5.66 15.04 2.91
N GLY A 70 5.45 14.04 2.05
CA GLY A 70 6.10 13.94 0.76
C GLY A 70 5.15 14.27 -0.39
N THR A 71 5.68 14.91 -1.44
CA THR A 71 5.06 14.92 -2.78
C THR A 71 6.14 14.78 -3.85
N VAL A 72 5.73 14.59 -5.11
CA VAL A 72 6.66 14.46 -6.24
C VAL A 72 6.33 15.44 -7.36
N LYS A 73 7.36 16.01 -7.98
CA LYS A 73 7.31 16.70 -9.28
C LYS A 73 8.03 15.83 -10.30
N MET A 74 7.27 14.98 -10.99
CA MET A 74 7.81 14.11 -12.03
C MET A 74 7.80 14.81 -13.39
N SER A 75 8.75 14.44 -14.25
CA SER A 75 8.74 14.86 -15.64
C SER A 75 7.45 14.38 -16.33
N PRO A 76 6.75 15.25 -17.08
CA PRO A 76 5.49 14.87 -17.73
C PRO A 76 5.69 13.97 -18.96
N ARG A 77 6.92 13.85 -19.47
CA ARG A 77 7.24 12.94 -20.58
C ARG A 77 7.92 11.69 -20.04
N PHE A 78 7.51 10.55 -20.58
CA PHE A 78 8.05 9.26 -20.19
C PHE A 78 9.55 9.19 -20.52
N TRP A 79 10.36 8.69 -19.59
CA TRP A 79 11.83 8.60 -19.68
C TRP A 79 12.61 9.91 -19.84
N SER A 80 11.98 11.08 -19.81
CA SER A 80 12.75 12.32 -19.92
C SER A 80 13.35 12.74 -18.57
N LYS A 81 14.62 13.14 -18.61
CA LYS A 81 15.31 13.81 -17.52
C LYS A 81 15.31 15.32 -17.78
N PRO A 82 15.09 16.16 -16.75
CA PRO A 82 15.30 17.60 -16.89
C PRO A 82 16.73 17.89 -17.33
N VAL A 83 16.89 18.76 -18.32
CA VAL A 83 18.21 19.21 -18.82
C VAL A 83 18.89 20.09 -17.76
N SER A 84 18.09 20.94 -17.13
CA SER A 84 18.45 21.77 -15.99
C SER A 84 17.26 21.85 -15.03
N ALA A 85 17.52 22.13 -13.76
CA ALA A 85 16.46 22.39 -12.80
C ALA A 85 16.93 23.45 -11.79
N ASP A 86 16.07 24.43 -11.50
CA ASP A 86 16.22 25.35 -10.38
C ASP A 86 15.29 24.95 -9.23
N LEU A 87 15.92 24.52 -8.14
CA LEU A 87 15.24 24.12 -6.91
C LEU A 87 15.31 25.21 -5.83
N SER A 88 16.02 26.31 -6.08
CA SER A 88 16.42 27.28 -5.05
C SER A 88 15.23 27.98 -4.41
N LYS A 89 14.23 28.36 -5.22
CA LYS A 89 12.98 28.95 -4.74
C LYS A 89 12.20 27.98 -3.87
N ALA A 90 12.00 26.76 -4.36
CA ALA A 90 11.28 25.70 -3.65
C ALA A 90 11.98 25.33 -2.33
N ALA A 91 13.30 25.19 -2.32
CA ALA A 91 14.09 24.81 -1.15
C ALA A 91 14.07 25.86 -0.03
N LYS A 92 13.78 27.13 -0.35
CA LYS A 92 13.69 28.23 0.62
C LYS A 92 12.27 28.46 1.15
N MET A 93 11.27 27.70 0.68
CA MET A 93 9.89 27.88 1.13
C MET A 93 9.72 27.42 2.58
N PRO A 94 8.95 28.16 3.41
CA PRO A 94 8.68 27.76 4.79
C PRO A 94 8.10 26.34 4.88
N GLY A 95 8.63 25.56 5.81
CA GLY A 95 8.22 24.17 6.06
C GLY A 95 8.82 23.15 5.09
N VAL A 96 9.62 23.55 4.09
CA VAL A 96 10.36 22.59 3.25
C VAL A 96 11.59 22.11 4.00
N VAL A 97 11.71 20.79 4.12
CA VAL A 97 12.83 20.14 4.80
C VAL A 97 13.91 19.75 3.79
N LYS A 98 13.51 19.13 2.68
CA LYS A 98 14.46 18.66 1.66
C LYS A 98 13.80 18.44 0.32
N ILE A 99 14.56 18.65 -0.75
CA ILE A 99 14.21 18.22 -2.10
C ILE A 99 15.27 17.22 -2.56
N VAL A 100 14.84 16.06 -3.04
CA VAL A 100 15.72 14.97 -3.50
C VAL A 100 15.43 14.64 -4.96
N PRO A 101 16.46 14.36 -5.79
CA PRO A 101 16.22 13.84 -7.13
C PRO A 101 15.58 12.44 -7.04
N ILE A 102 14.65 12.16 -7.94
CA ILE A 102 14.08 10.83 -8.15
C ILE A 102 14.53 10.35 -9.52
N GLU A 103 15.23 9.23 -9.55
CA GLU A 103 15.66 8.56 -10.77
C GLU A 103 15.20 7.11 -10.71
N THR A 104 14.26 6.75 -11.58
CA THR A 104 13.68 5.40 -11.65
C THR A 104 13.63 4.92 -13.08
N SER A 105 13.39 3.62 -13.28
CA SER A 105 13.09 3.04 -14.59
C SER A 105 11.78 3.54 -15.21
N TYR A 106 10.99 4.37 -14.51
CA TYR A 106 9.70 4.86 -15.01
C TYR A 106 9.70 6.38 -15.22
N GLY A 107 10.79 7.07 -14.88
CA GLY A 107 10.92 8.50 -15.06
C GLY A 107 11.84 9.17 -14.05
N HIS A 108 12.05 10.47 -14.29
CA HIS A 108 12.89 11.35 -13.50
C HIS A 108 12.06 12.49 -12.92
N GLY A 109 12.47 13.01 -11.78
CA GLY A 109 11.81 14.14 -11.14
C GLY A 109 12.44 14.50 -9.81
N PHE A 110 11.63 15.12 -8.95
CA PHE A 110 12.06 15.55 -7.62
C PHE A 110 11.02 15.14 -6.57
N GLY A 111 11.49 14.56 -5.47
CA GLY A 111 10.73 14.33 -4.26
C GLY A 111 10.90 15.53 -3.33
N VAL A 112 9.78 16.09 -2.87
CA VAL A 112 9.74 17.21 -1.93
C VAL A 112 9.28 16.68 -0.58
N ILE A 113 10.05 16.96 0.47
CA ILE A 113 9.78 16.56 1.86
C ILE A 113 9.56 17.84 2.67
N ALA A 114 8.42 17.93 3.36
CA ALA A 114 8.01 19.12 4.10
C ALA A 114 7.29 18.79 5.41
N GLU A 115 7.09 19.78 6.27
CA GLU A 115 6.41 19.66 7.57
C GLU A 115 4.88 19.49 7.45
N ASN A 116 4.30 19.84 6.31
CA ASN A 116 2.88 19.66 6.02
C ASN A 116 2.62 19.51 4.51
N THR A 117 1.45 19.00 4.15
CA THR A 117 1.07 18.76 2.75
C THR A 117 1.01 20.04 1.92
N TRP A 118 0.58 21.16 2.50
CA TRP A 118 0.51 22.44 1.79
C TRP A 118 1.91 22.91 1.36
N ALA A 119 2.88 22.90 2.28
CA ALA A 119 4.26 23.27 1.99
C ALA A 119 4.88 22.34 0.94
N ALA A 120 4.65 21.03 1.06
CA ALA A 120 5.10 20.04 0.07
C ALA A 120 4.57 20.37 -1.34
N PHE A 121 3.26 20.61 -1.48
CA PHE A 121 2.65 20.89 -2.78
C PHE A 121 3.09 22.21 -3.37
N ARG A 122 3.12 23.29 -2.57
CA ARG A 122 3.55 24.60 -3.04
C ARG A 122 5.02 24.63 -3.46
N ALA A 123 5.87 23.89 -2.76
CA ALA A 123 7.27 23.76 -3.14
C ALA A 123 7.45 22.93 -4.43
N ALA A 124 6.68 21.86 -4.62
CA ALA A 124 6.71 21.10 -5.87
C ALA A 124 6.25 21.91 -7.10
N GLU A 125 5.29 22.81 -6.91
CA GLU A 125 4.86 23.76 -7.95
C GLU A 125 5.94 24.82 -8.28
N ALA A 126 6.77 25.17 -7.30
CA ALA A 126 7.83 26.17 -7.43
C ALA A 126 9.15 25.61 -8.03
N ILE A 127 9.21 24.32 -8.34
CA ILE A 127 10.35 23.71 -9.05
C ILE A 127 10.25 24.06 -10.53
N GLU A 128 11.31 24.65 -11.07
CA GLU A 128 11.46 24.96 -12.49
C GLU A 128 12.44 23.94 -13.10
N ALA A 129 11.95 23.03 -13.95
CA ALA A 129 12.70 21.89 -14.48
C ALA A 129 12.16 21.40 -15.84
#